data_AF-A0A0J6C269-F1
#
_entry.id   AF-A0A0J6C269-F1
#
_cell.length_a   1.000
_cell.length_b   1.000
_cell.length_c   1.000
_cell.angle_alpha   90.00
_cell.angle_beta   90.00
_cell.angle_gamma   90.00
#
_symmetry.space_group_name_H-M   'P 1'
#
loop_
_entity.id
_entity.type
_entity.pdbx_description
1 polymer ?
#
loop_
_entity_poly.entity_id
_entity_poly.type
_entity_poly.pdbx_seq_one_letter_code
_entity_poly.pdbx_strand_id
1 'polypeptide(L)'
;MRRIDTVDGQFEAGDPTIRKPGSRLPSWFMNMLQDELCNVVEMSGLELDPGDPAQLYQAIQRLVAEGQGGFLVRRATIPTEKIADEVYVAGWGEMVWVETSYFTGYRSPLCGRPVDGHTQVPLVREVDAVGGLLSKAAYAGLWGYAQEENLVVSQTTWTANIGAHYFVDVSGTQFRVPDLRNMFRRYTGTDADTANARIFGSRQAESVNSGGLPLNVANRTWAMTGGQTGSSQIYYGSDASSVYGLAAALFGGNETRPANVAFHPRIHA
;
A
#
# COMPACT_ATOMS: atom_id res chain seq x y z
N MET A 1 -3.02 -27.83 38.09
CA MET A 1 -1.73 -28.45 38.48
C MET A 1 -1.32 -28.01 39.87
N ARG A 2 -0.55 -28.82 40.59
CA ARG A 2 0.13 -28.45 41.85
C ARG A 2 1.36 -29.32 42.05
N ARG A 3 2.35 -28.83 42.79
CA ARG A 3 3.43 -29.69 43.31
C ARG A 3 2.88 -30.67 44.33
N ILE A 4 3.54 -31.82 44.49
CA ILE A 4 3.14 -32.84 45.47
C ILE A 4 3.22 -32.30 46.91
N ASP A 5 2.24 -32.66 47.74
CA ASP A 5 2.12 -32.21 49.14
C ASP A 5 3.15 -32.92 50.05
N THR A 6 4.42 -32.54 49.93
CA THR A 6 5.55 -32.98 50.77
C THR A 6 6.25 -31.75 51.35
N VAL A 7 7.16 -31.96 52.30
CA VAL A 7 7.84 -30.85 53.02
C VAL A 7 8.59 -29.93 52.06
N ASP A 8 9.17 -30.48 51.00
CA ASP A 8 9.96 -29.80 49.98
C ASP A 8 9.26 -29.70 48.62
N GLY A 9 8.04 -30.22 48.50
CA GLY A 9 7.28 -30.23 47.24
C GLY A 9 7.79 -31.25 46.21
N GLN A 10 8.60 -32.23 46.64
CA GLN A 10 9.23 -33.23 45.78
C GLN A 10 8.78 -34.66 46.10
N PHE A 11 8.80 -35.52 45.08
CA PHE A 11 8.75 -36.95 45.25
C PHE A 11 10.05 -37.42 45.92
N GLU A 12 9.91 -38.32 46.90
CA GLU A 12 11.03 -38.88 47.64
C GLU A 12 11.25 -40.35 47.26
N ALA A 13 12.51 -40.80 47.30
CA ALA A 13 12.82 -42.21 47.10
C ALA A 13 12.37 -43.06 48.31
N GLY A 14 12.07 -44.33 48.07
CA GLY A 14 11.88 -45.30 49.14
C GLY A 14 13.19 -45.58 49.87
N ASP A 15 13.13 -45.75 51.18
CA ASP A 15 14.28 -46.10 52.01
C ASP A 15 13.93 -47.32 52.88
N PRO A 16 14.52 -48.50 52.58
CA PRO A 16 14.25 -49.72 53.33
C PRO A 16 14.81 -49.70 54.76
N THR A 17 15.79 -48.83 55.07
CA THR A 17 16.40 -48.74 56.40
C THR A 17 15.47 -48.12 57.44
N ILE A 18 14.59 -47.22 57.00
CA ILE A 18 13.53 -46.59 57.79
C ILE A 18 12.14 -47.12 57.44
N ARG A 19 12.06 -48.20 56.65
CA ARG A 19 10.80 -48.80 56.15
C ARG A 19 9.89 -47.79 55.42
N LYS A 20 10.48 -46.83 54.71
CA LYS A 20 9.76 -45.86 53.88
C LYS A 20 9.45 -46.50 52.52
N PRO A 21 8.17 -46.77 52.18
CA PRO A 21 7.81 -47.37 50.90
C PRO A 21 8.12 -46.39 49.76
N GLY A 22 8.80 -46.87 48.72
CA GLY A 22 9.09 -46.11 47.50
C GLY A 22 8.03 -46.34 46.41
N SER A 23 7.88 -45.36 45.52
CA SER A 23 7.10 -45.53 44.29
C SER A 23 7.85 -46.42 43.28
N ARG A 24 7.12 -47.04 42.35
CA ARG A 24 7.71 -47.88 41.28
C ARG A 24 8.58 -47.09 40.30
N LEU A 25 8.38 -45.78 40.24
CA LEU A 25 9.07 -44.86 39.34
C LEU A 25 10.07 -44.03 40.15
N PRO A 26 11.31 -43.83 39.68
CA PRO A 26 12.29 -43.05 40.42
C PRO A 26 11.82 -41.63 40.70
N SER A 27 12.09 -41.13 41.91
CA SER A 27 11.71 -39.77 42.34
C SER A 27 12.28 -38.68 41.43
N TRP A 28 13.55 -38.82 40.99
CA TRP A 28 14.19 -37.85 40.11
C TRP A 28 13.40 -37.62 38.80
N PHE A 29 12.81 -38.67 38.24
CA PHE A 29 12.06 -38.60 36.99
C PHE A 29 10.73 -37.86 37.17
N MET A 30 10.05 -38.14 38.28
CA MET A 30 8.79 -37.47 38.62
C MET A 30 9.00 -36.02 39.01
N ASN A 31 10.06 -35.70 39.74
CA ASN A 31 10.43 -34.33 40.08
C ASN A 31 10.76 -33.53 38.81
N MET A 32 11.55 -34.10 37.90
CA MET A 32 11.87 -33.45 36.62
C MET A 32 10.60 -33.12 35.83
N LEU A 33 9.68 -34.08 35.65
CA LEU A 33 8.44 -33.82 34.92
C LEU A 33 7.53 -32.82 35.63
N GLN A 34 7.39 -32.94 36.96
CA GLN A 34 6.58 -32.02 37.75
C GLN A 34 7.11 -30.59 37.66
N ASP A 35 8.42 -30.42 37.85
CA ASP A 35 9.07 -29.12 37.85
C ASP A 35 8.99 -28.48 36.47
N GLU A 36 9.29 -29.20 35.39
CA GLU A 36 9.14 -28.67 34.02
C GLU A 36 7.71 -28.18 33.75
N LEU A 37 6.70 -28.99 34.08
CA LEU A 37 5.30 -28.64 33.83
C LEU A 37 4.82 -27.48 34.72
N CYS A 38 5.19 -27.47 36.00
CA CYS A 38 4.83 -26.40 36.93
C CYS A 38 5.53 -25.10 36.55
N ASN A 39 6.82 -25.16 36.17
CA ASN A 39 7.59 -23.99 35.75
C ASN A 39 6.98 -23.34 34.49
N VAL A 40 6.54 -24.13 33.50
CA VAL A 40 5.85 -23.57 32.33
C VAL A 40 4.61 -22.76 32.72
N VAL A 41 3.83 -23.24 33.69
CA VAL A 41 2.64 -22.53 34.18
C VAL A 41 3.02 -21.26 34.94
N GLU A 42 3.94 -21.37 35.90
CA GLU A 42 4.35 -20.24 36.73
C GLU A 42 5.05 -19.15 35.90
N MET A 43 5.91 -19.53 34.95
CA MET A 43 6.59 -18.59 34.04
C MET A 43 5.62 -17.91 33.07
N SER A 44 4.42 -18.45 32.87
CA SER A 44 3.33 -17.80 32.11
C SER A 44 2.49 -16.82 32.95
N GLY A 45 2.88 -16.59 34.21
CA GLY A 45 2.16 -15.72 35.16
C GLY A 45 0.86 -16.31 35.69
N LEU A 46 0.67 -17.64 35.57
CA LEU A 46 -0.47 -18.36 36.17
C LEU A 46 -0.03 -18.98 37.51
N GLU A 47 -0.92 -18.96 38.50
CA GLU A 47 -0.73 -19.70 39.74
C GLU A 47 -1.15 -21.16 39.57
N LEU A 48 -0.46 -22.09 40.22
CA LEU A 48 -0.79 -23.52 40.19
C LEU A 48 -2.13 -23.77 40.90
N ASP A 49 -3.13 -24.26 40.16
CA ASP A 49 -4.45 -24.60 40.68
C ASP A 49 -4.76 -26.09 40.43
N PRO A 50 -4.81 -26.95 41.47
CA PRO A 50 -5.19 -28.36 41.30
C PRO A 50 -6.61 -28.57 40.75
N GLY A 51 -7.49 -27.56 40.84
CA GLY A 51 -8.85 -27.58 40.31
C GLY A 51 -8.96 -27.37 38.80
N ASP A 52 -7.90 -26.87 38.14
CA ASP A 52 -7.90 -26.61 36.70
C ASP A 52 -7.00 -27.62 35.94
N PRO A 53 -7.58 -28.54 35.13
CA PRO A 53 -6.82 -29.48 34.32
C PRO A 53 -6.28 -28.86 33.01
N ALA A 54 -6.68 -27.65 32.64
CA ALA A 54 -6.30 -27.00 31.39
C ALA A 54 -5.11 -26.03 31.53
N GLN A 55 -4.52 -25.90 32.72
CA GLN A 55 -3.50 -24.88 33.00
C GLN A 55 -2.27 -24.95 32.09
N LEU A 56 -1.81 -26.14 31.67
CA LEU A 56 -0.65 -26.25 30.76
C LEU A 56 -0.98 -25.61 29.40
N TYR A 57 -2.19 -25.86 28.91
CA TYR A 57 -2.64 -25.32 27.64
C TYR A 57 -2.80 -23.80 27.71
N GLN A 58 -3.41 -23.29 28.79
CA GLN A 58 -3.52 -21.84 29.03
C GLN A 58 -2.14 -21.17 29.15
N ALA A 59 -1.19 -21.82 29.83
CA ALA A 59 0.18 -21.34 29.98
C ALA A 59 0.90 -21.27 28.62
N ILE A 60 0.77 -22.30 27.78
CA ILE A 60 1.33 -22.28 26.42
C ILE A 60 0.67 -21.17 25.59
N GLN A 61 -0.65 -20.99 25.69
CA GLN A 61 -1.34 -19.88 25.01
C GLN A 61 -0.80 -18.52 25.47
N ARG A 62 -0.58 -18.34 26.78
CA ARG A 62 0.00 -17.12 27.34
C ARG A 62 1.44 -16.92 26.95
N LEU A 63 2.32 -17.92 27.06
CA LEU A 63 3.73 -17.79 26.65
C LEU A 63 3.86 -17.52 25.15
N VAL A 64 3.00 -18.10 24.32
CA VAL A 64 2.91 -17.73 22.91
C VAL A 64 2.42 -16.30 22.76
N ALA A 65 1.48 -15.83 23.58
CA ALA A 65 0.93 -14.46 23.55
C ALA A 65 1.79 -13.39 24.27
N GLU A 66 2.67 -13.74 25.19
CA GLU A 66 3.57 -12.85 25.95
C GLU A 66 4.98 -12.87 25.36
N GLY A 67 5.35 -13.96 24.67
CA GLY A 67 6.45 -13.99 23.71
C GLY A 67 6.22 -13.09 22.48
N GLN A 68 5.08 -12.39 22.40
CA GLN A 68 4.71 -11.43 21.35
C GLN A 68 5.43 -10.08 21.53
N GLY A 69 6.75 -10.11 21.71
CA GLY A 69 7.58 -8.97 21.31
C GLY A 69 7.81 -8.91 19.79
N GLY A 70 7.11 -9.74 18.99
CA GLY A 70 7.36 -9.80 17.54
C GLY A 70 6.65 -10.88 16.72
N PHE A 71 5.51 -11.42 17.15
CA PHE A 71 4.71 -12.29 16.29
C PHE A 71 3.40 -11.60 15.91
N LEU A 72 3.11 -11.54 14.61
CA LEU A 72 1.88 -10.94 14.12
C LEU A 72 0.73 -11.93 14.29
N VAL A 73 -0.36 -11.45 14.90
CA VAL A 73 -1.58 -12.24 15.10
C VAL A 73 -2.19 -12.59 13.73
N ARG A 74 -2.04 -13.84 13.29
CA ARG A 74 -2.63 -14.31 12.03
C ARG A 74 -4.12 -14.58 12.17
N ARG A 75 -4.92 -14.11 11.20
CA ARG A 75 -6.38 -14.28 11.12
C ARG A 75 -6.82 -14.72 9.73
N ALA A 76 -7.93 -15.45 9.66
CA ALA A 76 -8.55 -15.86 8.41
C ALA A 76 -9.41 -14.75 7.78
N THR A 77 -10.01 -13.92 8.62
CA THR A 77 -10.88 -12.80 8.23
C THR A 77 -10.47 -11.53 8.96
N ILE A 78 -10.84 -10.37 8.42
CA ILE A 78 -10.63 -9.09 9.08
C ILE A 78 -11.52 -9.05 10.34
N PRO A 79 -10.94 -8.84 11.54
CA PRO A 79 -11.74 -8.71 12.76
C PRO A 79 -12.61 -7.45 12.75
N THR A 80 -13.77 -7.50 13.41
CA THR A 80 -14.68 -6.35 13.56
C THR A 80 -14.40 -5.53 14.82
N GLU A 81 -13.63 -6.08 15.75
CA GLU A 81 -13.27 -5.47 17.04
C GLU A 81 -11.75 -5.46 17.21
N LYS A 82 -11.26 -4.52 18.03
CA LYS A 82 -9.83 -4.38 18.27
C LYS A 82 -9.32 -5.55 19.10
N ILE A 83 -8.46 -6.37 18.51
CA ILE A 83 -7.80 -7.48 19.19
C ILE A 83 -6.30 -7.22 19.44
N ALA A 84 -5.68 -6.38 18.60
CA ALA A 84 -4.30 -5.95 18.64
C ALA A 84 -4.14 -4.67 17.78
N ASP A 85 -3.04 -3.93 17.92
CA ASP A 85 -2.81 -2.77 17.05
C ASP A 85 -2.53 -3.19 15.59
N GLU A 86 -1.87 -4.33 15.39
CA GLU A 86 -1.53 -4.89 14.08
C GLU A 86 -1.89 -6.39 14.01
N VAL A 87 -2.44 -6.81 12.87
CA VAL A 87 -2.79 -8.22 12.60
C VAL A 87 -2.43 -8.59 11.16
N TYR A 88 -2.11 -9.86 10.92
CA TYR A 88 -1.96 -10.39 9.57
C TYR A 88 -3.21 -11.15 9.15
N VAL A 89 -3.88 -10.71 8.08
CA VAL A 89 -5.09 -11.37 7.57
C VAL A 89 -4.76 -12.12 6.29
N ALA A 90 -5.11 -13.41 6.23
CA ALA A 90 -4.85 -14.24 5.06
C ALA A 90 -5.46 -13.64 3.78
N GLY A 91 -4.65 -13.50 2.73
CA GLY A 91 -5.05 -12.91 1.44
C GLY A 91 -5.07 -11.37 1.40
N TRP A 92 -5.24 -10.71 2.55
CA TRP A 92 -5.23 -9.25 2.67
C TRP A 92 -3.84 -8.69 3.00
N GLY A 93 -3.07 -9.42 3.82
CA GLY A 93 -1.77 -9.00 4.30
C GLY A 93 -1.86 -8.33 5.67
N GLU A 94 -0.96 -7.37 5.91
CA GLU A 94 -0.90 -6.59 7.14
C GLU A 94 -2.07 -5.60 7.23
N MET A 95 -2.69 -5.56 8.42
CA MET A 95 -3.80 -4.71 8.74
C MET A 95 -3.55 -4.04 10.09
N VAL A 96 -3.75 -2.72 10.15
CA VAL A 96 -3.56 -1.91 11.35
C VAL A 96 -4.90 -1.40 11.84
N TRP A 97 -5.11 -1.38 13.15
CA TRP A 97 -6.29 -0.78 13.75
C TRP A 97 -6.21 0.74 13.60
N VAL A 98 -7.20 1.32 12.93
CA VAL A 98 -7.32 2.76 12.69
C VAL A 98 -8.57 3.27 13.36
N GLU A 99 -8.47 4.42 14.02
CA GLU A 99 -9.58 5.12 14.66
C GLU A 99 -9.49 6.60 14.31
N THR A 100 -10.25 7.01 13.30
CA THR A 100 -10.38 8.39 12.84
C THR A 100 -11.85 8.82 12.89
N SER A 101 -12.13 10.10 12.64
CA SER A 101 -13.50 10.61 12.51
C SER A 101 -14.30 9.96 11.37
N TYR A 102 -13.63 9.29 10.41
CA TYR A 102 -14.26 8.74 9.21
C TYR A 102 -14.24 7.20 9.15
N PHE A 103 -13.43 6.55 9.99
CA PHE A 103 -13.31 5.09 10.02
C PHE A 103 -12.77 4.58 11.35
N THR A 104 -13.42 3.54 11.89
CA THR A 104 -12.93 2.75 13.02
C THR A 104 -12.89 1.29 12.62
N GLY A 105 -11.72 0.67 12.69
CA GLY A 105 -11.53 -0.75 12.36
C GLY A 105 -10.16 -1.06 11.78
N TYR A 106 -9.96 -2.29 11.33
CA TYR A 106 -8.73 -2.69 10.66
C TYR A 106 -8.70 -2.22 9.20
N ARG A 107 -7.61 -1.56 8.80
CA ARG A 107 -7.34 -1.13 7.42
C ARG A 107 -5.88 -1.43 7.06
N SER A 108 -5.64 -1.80 5.81
CA SER A 108 -4.27 -1.97 5.33
C SER A 108 -3.54 -0.63 5.35
N PRO A 109 -2.25 -0.57 5.77
CA PRO A 109 -1.43 0.63 5.63
C PRO A 109 -1.32 1.17 4.20
N LEU A 110 -1.59 0.31 3.20
CA LEU A 110 -1.55 0.64 1.79
C LEU A 110 -2.92 1.02 1.21
N CYS A 111 -3.95 1.18 2.05
CA CYS A 111 -5.31 1.50 1.59
C CYS A 111 -5.32 2.77 0.73
N GLY A 112 -6.03 2.71 -0.39
CA GLY A 112 -6.15 3.82 -1.34
C GLY A 112 -4.95 4.02 -2.26
N ARG A 113 -3.81 3.35 -2.02
CA ARG A 113 -2.66 3.42 -2.93
C ARG A 113 -3.01 2.74 -4.26
N PRO A 114 -2.86 3.42 -5.41
CA PRO A 114 -3.01 2.74 -6.69
C PRO A 114 -1.88 1.73 -6.86
N VAL A 115 -2.22 0.54 -7.34
CA VAL A 115 -1.29 -0.56 -7.61
C VAL A 115 -1.42 -0.98 -9.07
N ASP A 116 -0.36 -1.55 -9.64
CA ASP A 116 -0.39 -2.06 -11.00
C ASP A 116 -0.78 -3.55 -10.95
N GLY A 117 -2.02 -3.85 -11.35
CA GLY A 117 -2.54 -5.21 -11.40
C GLY A 117 -2.10 -5.96 -12.65
N HIS A 118 -1.88 -7.27 -12.54
CA HIS A 118 -1.55 -8.15 -13.66
C HIS A 118 -2.56 -9.30 -13.83
N THR A 119 -3.60 -9.32 -13.00
CA THR A 119 -4.65 -10.34 -13.00
C THR A 119 -5.90 -9.84 -13.72
N GLN A 120 -6.66 -10.74 -14.32
CA GLN A 120 -7.91 -10.40 -15.00
C GLN A 120 -9.02 -9.96 -14.03
N VAL A 121 -9.00 -10.50 -12.82
CA VAL A 121 -9.90 -10.15 -11.71
C VAL A 121 -9.04 -9.57 -10.59
N PRO A 122 -9.45 -8.46 -9.94
CA PRO A 122 -8.73 -7.93 -8.78
C PRO A 122 -8.52 -8.98 -7.69
N LEU A 123 -7.33 -9.00 -7.07
CA LEU A 123 -7.12 -9.81 -5.88
C LEU A 123 -8.05 -9.35 -4.75
N VAL A 124 -8.24 -10.17 -3.71
CA VAL A 124 -9.15 -9.86 -2.59
C VAL A 124 -8.86 -8.52 -1.90
N ARG A 125 -7.60 -8.07 -1.92
CA ARG A 125 -7.12 -6.79 -1.36
C ARG A 125 -7.16 -5.61 -2.33
N GLU A 126 -7.59 -5.84 -3.56
CA GLU A 126 -7.56 -4.89 -4.68
C GLU A 126 -8.97 -4.58 -5.14
N VAL A 127 -9.14 -3.43 -5.78
CA VAL A 127 -10.40 -3.03 -6.40
C VAL A 127 -10.11 -2.27 -7.70
N ASP A 128 -10.97 -2.45 -8.70
CA ASP A 128 -10.81 -1.80 -9.99
C ASP A 128 -11.01 -0.28 -9.89
N ALA A 129 -9.97 0.48 -10.22
CA ALA A 129 -10.02 1.93 -10.37
C ALA A 129 -10.46 2.33 -11.80
N VAL A 130 -11.67 1.89 -12.20
CA VAL A 130 -12.27 2.12 -13.53
C VAL A 130 -13.53 2.99 -13.47
N GLY A 131 -13.71 3.74 -12.38
CA GLY A 131 -14.87 4.61 -12.18
C GLY A 131 -16.14 3.92 -11.71
N GLY A 132 -16.06 2.69 -11.19
CA GLY A 132 -17.22 1.92 -10.69
C GLY A 132 -17.85 2.49 -9.42
N LEU A 133 -19.03 1.97 -9.05
CA LEU A 133 -19.68 2.26 -7.77
C LEU A 133 -19.40 1.14 -6.76
N LEU A 134 -19.01 1.51 -5.54
CA LEU A 134 -18.74 0.59 -4.43
C LEU A 134 -19.66 0.89 -3.24
N SER A 135 -19.90 -0.12 -2.41
CA SER A 135 -20.64 0.02 -1.15
C SER A 135 -19.77 0.67 -0.06
N LYS A 136 -20.28 1.71 0.59
CA LYS A 136 -19.64 2.37 1.74
C LYS A 136 -19.49 1.43 2.93
N ALA A 137 -20.40 0.46 3.12
CA ALA A 137 -20.31 -0.50 4.20
C ALA A 137 -19.27 -1.59 3.92
N ALA A 138 -19.26 -2.15 2.69
CA ALA A 138 -18.32 -3.21 2.33
C ALA A 138 -16.88 -2.69 2.19
N TYR A 139 -16.71 -1.43 1.79
CA TYR A 139 -15.41 -0.79 1.58
C TYR A 139 -15.22 0.42 2.50
N ALA A 140 -15.65 0.30 3.76
CA ALA A 140 -15.61 1.39 4.75
C ALA A 140 -14.21 1.96 4.96
N GLY A 141 -13.16 1.12 4.97
CA GLY A 141 -11.78 1.56 5.11
C GLY A 141 -11.29 2.44 3.95
N LEU A 142 -11.70 2.11 2.72
CA LEU A 142 -11.37 2.89 1.52
C LEU A 142 -12.18 4.20 1.47
N TRP A 143 -13.45 4.16 1.87
CA TRP A 143 -14.28 5.36 1.96
C TRP A 143 -13.80 6.33 3.05
N GLY A 144 -13.41 5.81 4.22
CA GLY A 144 -12.77 6.58 5.28
C GLY A 144 -11.50 7.25 4.80
N TYR A 145 -10.62 6.50 4.12
CA TYR A 145 -9.39 7.02 3.51
C TYR A 145 -9.67 8.19 2.56
N ALA A 146 -10.64 8.04 1.65
CA ALA A 146 -10.96 9.09 0.69
C ALA A 146 -11.39 10.41 1.36
N GLN A 147 -12.11 10.32 2.48
CA GLN A 147 -12.54 11.49 3.26
C GLN A 147 -11.38 12.10 4.06
N GLU A 148 -10.56 11.27 4.71
CA GLU A 148 -9.38 11.68 5.47
C GLU A 148 -8.39 12.49 4.61
N GLU A 149 -8.15 12.04 3.38
CA GLU A 149 -7.20 12.65 2.44
C GLU A 149 -7.81 13.79 1.60
N ASN A 150 -9.07 14.19 1.86
CA ASN A 150 -9.79 15.21 1.10
C ASN A 150 -9.86 14.92 -0.42
N LEU A 151 -10.07 13.65 -0.79
CA LEU A 151 -10.15 13.20 -2.18
C LEU A 151 -11.59 13.11 -2.71
N VAL A 152 -12.58 13.34 -1.85
CA VAL A 152 -14.00 13.31 -2.21
C VAL A 152 -14.37 14.64 -2.87
N VAL A 153 -14.86 14.57 -4.11
CA VAL A 153 -15.28 15.73 -4.91
C VAL A 153 -16.70 15.56 -5.44
N SER A 154 -17.27 16.62 -6.00
CA SER A 154 -18.57 16.55 -6.66
C SER A 154 -18.53 15.67 -7.92
N GLN A 155 -19.67 15.07 -8.31
CA GLN A 155 -19.77 14.30 -9.55
C GLN A 155 -19.34 15.12 -10.78
N THR A 156 -19.65 16.42 -10.81
CA THR A 156 -19.24 17.33 -11.88
C THR A 156 -17.71 17.46 -11.95
N THR A 157 -17.07 17.71 -10.81
CA THR A 157 -15.60 17.80 -10.71
C THR A 157 -14.93 16.50 -11.14
N TRP A 158 -15.45 15.36 -10.67
CA TRP A 158 -14.93 14.04 -11.05
C TRP A 158 -15.03 13.79 -12.55
N THR A 159 -16.17 14.10 -13.16
CA THR A 159 -16.40 13.88 -14.60
C THR A 159 -15.48 14.75 -15.45
N ALA A 160 -15.27 16.01 -15.05
CA ALA A 160 -14.32 16.91 -15.72
C ALA A 160 -12.86 16.45 -15.57
N ASN A 161 -12.56 15.65 -14.55
CA ASN A 161 -11.22 15.21 -14.19
C ASN A 161 -11.08 13.68 -14.21
N ILE A 162 -11.79 12.95 -15.09
CA ILE A 162 -11.57 11.51 -15.30
C ILE A 162 -10.08 11.28 -15.56
N GLY A 163 -9.48 10.33 -14.86
CA GLY A 163 -8.04 10.14 -14.76
C GLY A 163 -7.47 10.60 -13.42
N ALA A 164 -8.08 11.57 -12.74
CA ALA A 164 -7.65 12.00 -11.42
C ALA A 164 -8.01 10.98 -10.33
N HIS A 165 -7.22 10.97 -9.25
CA HIS A 165 -7.43 10.07 -8.11
C HIS A 165 -8.50 10.62 -7.14
N TYR A 166 -9.69 10.88 -7.66
CA TYR A 166 -10.82 11.41 -6.90
C TYR A 166 -11.96 10.41 -6.73
N PHE A 167 -12.67 10.56 -5.62
CA PHE A 167 -13.86 9.79 -5.27
C PHE A 167 -15.09 10.70 -5.30
N VAL A 168 -16.27 10.11 -5.41
CA VAL A 168 -17.54 10.87 -5.35
C VAL A 168 -18.46 10.22 -4.35
N ASP A 169 -19.07 11.02 -3.47
CA ASP A 169 -20.23 10.59 -2.71
C ASP A 169 -21.45 10.56 -3.64
N VAL A 170 -21.96 9.37 -3.96
CA VAL A 170 -23.07 9.19 -4.91
C VAL A 170 -24.40 9.06 -4.17
N SER A 171 -24.40 8.37 -3.03
CA SER A 171 -25.59 8.18 -2.21
C SER A 171 -25.23 7.81 -0.77
N GLY A 172 -26.23 7.67 0.09
CA GLY A 172 -26.03 7.23 1.47
C GLY A 172 -25.31 5.87 1.60
N THR A 173 -25.36 5.01 0.57
CA THR A 173 -24.81 3.64 0.61
C THR A 173 -23.66 3.41 -0.37
N GLN A 174 -23.48 4.27 -1.37
CA GLN A 174 -22.50 4.05 -2.44
C GLN A 174 -21.61 5.26 -2.68
N PHE A 175 -20.37 4.98 -3.09
CA PHE A 175 -19.42 5.97 -3.56
C PHE A 175 -18.80 5.53 -4.88
N ARG A 176 -18.32 6.49 -5.68
CA ARG A 176 -17.61 6.22 -6.93
C ARG A 176 -16.11 6.24 -6.71
N VAL A 177 -15.40 5.28 -7.27
CA VAL A 177 -13.93 5.23 -7.27
C VAL A 177 -13.32 6.05 -8.42
N PRO A 178 -12.01 6.35 -8.37
CA PRO A 178 -11.28 6.90 -9.51
C PRO A 178 -11.44 6.04 -10.77
N ASP A 179 -11.34 6.68 -11.93
CA ASP A 179 -11.11 6.01 -13.21
C ASP A 179 -9.71 6.40 -13.71
N LEU A 180 -8.76 5.48 -13.59
CA LEU A 180 -7.34 5.71 -13.89
C LEU A 180 -6.92 5.12 -15.23
N ARG A 181 -7.87 4.66 -16.06
CA ARG A 181 -7.56 4.12 -17.38
C ARG A 181 -6.94 5.20 -18.27
N ASN A 182 -5.99 4.78 -19.11
CA ASN A 182 -5.26 5.66 -20.04
C ASN A 182 -4.41 6.76 -19.37
N MET A 183 -4.10 6.65 -18.08
CA MET A 183 -3.30 7.63 -17.34
C MET A 183 -1.90 7.10 -17.02
N PHE A 184 -0.87 7.92 -17.24
CA PHE A 184 0.46 7.66 -16.71
C PHE A 184 0.62 8.17 -15.28
N ARG A 185 1.41 7.47 -14.48
CA ARG A 185 1.76 7.89 -13.12
C ARG A 185 2.93 8.90 -13.17
N ARG A 186 2.79 10.08 -12.59
CA ARG A 186 3.86 11.10 -12.44
C ARG A 186 3.93 11.55 -10.98
N TYR A 187 5.09 11.97 -10.49
CA TYR A 187 5.19 12.50 -9.13
C TYR A 187 4.80 13.99 -9.05
N THR A 188 4.28 14.43 -7.90
CA THR A 188 4.03 15.84 -7.56
C THR A 188 5.38 16.55 -7.64
N GLY A 189 5.59 17.34 -8.70
CA GLY A 189 6.84 18.09 -8.88
C GLY A 189 7.09 19.06 -7.73
N THR A 190 8.36 19.36 -7.45
CA THR A 190 8.77 20.44 -6.54
C THR A 190 9.07 21.68 -7.38
N ASP A 191 8.50 22.82 -7.00
CA ASP A 191 8.52 24.11 -7.70
C ASP A 191 9.90 24.80 -7.80
N ALA A 192 11.00 24.06 -7.78
CA ALA A 192 12.33 24.66 -7.84
C ALA A 192 12.64 25.36 -9.18
N ASP A 193 11.93 25.05 -10.28
CA ASP A 193 12.20 25.65 -11.61
C ASP A 193 10.96 26.07 -12.43
N THR A 194 9.73 25.95 -11.93
CA THR A 194 8.55 26.53 -12.62
C THR A 194 7.38 26.62 -11.64
N ALA A 195 6.66 27.74 -11.60
CA ALA A 195 5.56 28.05 -10.68
C ALA A 195 4.28 27.19 -10.85
N ASN A 196 4.40 25.87 -10.96
CA ASN A 196 3.32 24.95 -11.35
C ASN A 196 3.30 23.65 -10.51
N ALA A 197 3.33 23.75 -9.17
CA ALA A 197 3.19 22.58 -8.31
C ALA A 197 1.86 21.89 -8.60
N ARG A 198 1.93 20.58 -8.79
CA ARG A 198 0.74 19.79 -9.07
C ARG A 198 0.16 19.26 -7.79
N ILE A 199 -1.12 19.57 -7.57
CA ILE A 199 -1.93 18.99 -6.49
C ILE A 199 -1.94 17.46 -6.65
N PHE A 200 -1.79 16.75 -5.53
CA PHE A 200 -1.88 15.29 -5.49
C PHE A 200 -3.18 14.79 -6.14
N GLY A 201 -3.07 13.70 -6.90
CA GLY A 201 -4.19 13.10 -7.61
C GLY A 201 -4.70 13.88 -8.82
N SER A 202 -4.18 15.09 -9.13
CA SER A 202 -4.66 15.89 -10.28
C SER A 202 -4.35 15.22 -11.62
N ARG A 203 -5.13 15.53 -12.67
CA ARG A 203 -4.85 15.15 -14.08
C ARG A 203 -4.08 16.25 -14.81
N GLN A 204 -3.20 15.85 -15.72
CA GLN A 204 -2.53 16.72 -16.69
C GLN A 204 -2.69 16.13 -18.09
N ALA A 205 -3.15 16.95 -19.03
CA ALA A 205 -3.32 16.56 -20.43
C ALA A 205 -1.97 16.26 -21.10
N GLU A 206 -2.02 15.46 -22.16
CA GLU A 206 -0.92 15.25 -23.08
C GLU A 206 -0.44 16.58 -23.69
N SER A 207 0.84 16.64 -24.04
CA SER A 207 1.41 17.78 -24.73
C SER A 207 2.52 17.32 -25.64
N VAL A 208 2.63 17.93 -26.82
CA VAL A 208 3.76 17.74 -27.73
C VAL A 208 4.58 19.01 -27.73
N ASN A 209 5.89 18.89 -27.58
CA ASN A 209 6.78 20.02 -27.75
C ASN A 209 6.66 20.50 -29.20
N SER A 210 6.30 21.78 -29.39
CA SER A 210 6.17 22.38 -30.72
C SER A 210 7.55 22.71 -31.26
N GLY A 211 8.15 21.76 -32.01
CA GLY A 211 9.36 22.00 -32.78
C GLY A 211 9.03 22.30 -34.24
N GLY A 212 9.36 23.51 -34.71
CA GLY A 212 9.30 23.84 -36.14
C GLY A 212 10.61 23.47 -36.84
N LEU A 213 10.54 22.71 -37.93
CA LEU A 213 11.67 22.58 -38.86
C LEU A 213 11.58 23.73 -39.87
N PRO A 214 12.49 24.73 -39.86
CA PRO A 214 12.47 25.76 -40.86
C PRO A 214 12.84 25.16 -42.22
N LEU A 215 11.91 25.19 -43.17
CA LEU A 215 12.23 25.00 -44.59
C LEU A 215 12.88 26.28 -45.09
N ASN A 216 14.20 26.27 -45.26
CA ASN A 216 14.91 27.33 -45.96
C ASN A 216 14.60 27.23 -47.46
N VAL A 217 13.63 28.02 -47.94
CA VAL A 217 13.39 28.18 -49.38
C VAL A 217 14.23 29.36 -49.86
N ALA A 218 15.34 29.08 -50.53
CA ALA A 218 16.09 30.11 -51.22
C ALA A 218 15.32 30.53 -52.48
N ASN A 219 14.71 31.73 -52.47
CA ASN A 219 14.28 32.37 -53.72
C ASN A 219 15.53 32.83 -54.47
N ARG A 220 16.15 31.92 -55.23
CA ARG A 220 17.04 32.34 -56.32
C ARG A 220 16.15 32.89 -57.43
N THR A 221 16.06 34.21 -57.55
CA THR A 221 15.56 34.85 -58.76
C THR A 221 16.61 34.61 -59.84
N TRP A 222 16.46 33.54 -60.62
CA TRP A 222 17.23 33.40 -61.85
C TRP A 222 16.67 34.46 -62.80
N ALA A 223 17.50 35.42 -63.22
CA ALA A 223 17.21 36.25 -64.37
C ALA A 223 17.18 35.32 -65.59
N MET A 224 16.01 34.75 -65.90
CA MET A 224 15.80 34.03 -67.14
C MET A 224 15.74 35.07 -68.25
N THR A 225 16.88 35.33 -68.90
CA THR A 225 16.89 35.98 -70.20
C THR A 225 16.33 34.98 -71.22
N GLY A 226 15.04 35.10 -71.52
CA GLY A 226 14.36 34.30 -72.54
C GLY A 226 13.14 33.58 -71.96
N GLY A 227 11.96 33.96 -72.44
CA GLY A 227 10.69 33.48 -71.92
C GLY A 227 10.47 31.98 -72.10
N GLN A 228 10.36 31.26 -70.98
CA GLN A 228 9.58 30.02 -70.91
C GLN A 228 8.85 29.95 -69.57
N THR A 229 7.58 29.59 -69.66
CA THR A 229 6.64 29.43 -68.57
C THR A 229 6.93 28.15 -67.77
N GLY A 230 7.12 28.31 -66.46
CA GLY A 230 6.75 27.31 -65.44
C GLY A 230 7.80 26.25 -65.09
N SER A 231 8.45 26.41 -63.92
CA SER A 231 8.39 25.43 -62.81
C SER A 231 9.27 25.93 -61.66
N SER A 232 8.70 26.06 -60.45
CA SER A 232 9.46 26.36 -59.23
C SER A 232 10.18 25.09 -58.78
N GLN A 233 11.46 24.92 -59.14
CA GLN A 233 12.26 23.78 -58.66
C GLN A 233 12.90 24.10 -57.31
N ILE A 234 12.68 23.23 -56.32
CA ILE A 234 13.35 23.26 -55.01
C ILE A 234 14.77 22.71 -55.20
N TYR A 235 15.78 23.58 -55.16
CA TYR A 235 17.19 23.18 -55.18
C TYR A 235 17.75 23.16 -53.74
N TYR A 236 18.18 21.99 -53.28
CA TYR A 236 18.96 21.82 -52.06
C TYR A 236 20.44 22.13 -52.38
N GLY A 237 20.85 23.39 -52.25
CA GLY A 237 22.23 23.81 -52.46
C GLY A 237 23.07 23.68 -51.19
N SER A 238 24.22 23.02 -51.27
CA SER A 238 25.19 22.83 -50.18
C SER A 238 25.97 24.08 -49.78
N ASP A 239 25.84 25.20 -50.50
CA ASP A 239 26.73 26.34 -50.31
C ASP A 239 25.99 27.66 -50.51
N ALA A 240 25.45 28.24 -49.42
CA ALA A 240 25.05 29.64 -49.40
C ALA A 240 24.98 30.19 -47.97
N SER A 241 25.98 31.02 -47.64
CA SER A 241 25.92 32.25 -46.85
C SER A 241 24.69 32.45 -45.95
N SER A 242 24.95 32.41 -44.64
CA SER A 242 24.04 32.76 -43.56
C SER A 242 23.49 34.19 -43.72
N VAL A 243 22.32 34.32 -44.33
CA VAL A 243 21.52 35.54 -44.24
C VAL A 243 20.88 35.56 -42.85
N TYR A 244 21.38 36.43 -41.99
CA TYR A 244 20.75 36.82 -40.73
C TYR A 244 19.31 37.26 -41.00
N GLY A 245 18.32 36.53 -40.49
CA GLY A 245 16.92 36.91 -40.66
C GLY A 245 15.87 36.02 -40.00
N LEU A 246 16.16 34.75 -39.71
CA LEU A 246 15.33 33.92 -38.84
C LEU A 246 16.28 33.07 -38.00
N ALA A 247 16.85 33.68 -36.97
CA ALA A 247 17.38 32.92 -35.85
C ALA A 247 16.28 31.94 -35.43
N ALA A 248 16.63 30.66 -35.37
CA ALA A 248 15.75 29.61 -34.88
C ALA A 248 15.09 30.11 -33.59
N ALA A 249 13.79 30.40 -33.65
CA ALA A 249 12.98 30.35 -32.46
C ALA A 249 12.96 28.86 -32.08
N LEU A 250 13.93 28.44 -31.28
CA LEU A 250 13.81 27.25 -30.47
C LEU A 250 12.63 27.54 -29.56
N PHE A 251 11.43 27.20 -30.03
CA PHE A 251 10.24 27.28 -29.20
C PHE A 251 10.46 26.33 -28.04
N GLY A 252 10.66 26.90 -26.85
CA GLY A 252 10.42 26.22 -25.60
C GLY A 252 8.92 25.94 -25.52
N GLY A 253 8.51 24.78 -26.03
CA GLY A 253 7.19 24.22 -25.77
C GLY A 253 7.20 23.37 -24.50
N ASN A 254 6.00 23.05 -24.00
CA ASN A 254 5.83 22.05 -22.95
C ASN A 254 6.58 20.76 -23.30
N GLU A 255 7.20 20.13 -22.30
CA GLU A 255 7.81 18.79 -22.39
C GLU A 255 6.87 17.83 -23.14
N THR A 256 7.35 17.19 -24.22
CA THR A 256 6.57 16.16 -24.92
C THR A 256 6.25 15.05 -23.91
N ARG A 257 4.97 14.90 -23.57
CA ARG A 257 4.54 13.98 -22.52
C ARG A 257 3.14 13.46 -22.79
N PRO A 258 2.85 12.22 -22.40
CA PRO A 258 1.50 11.71 -22.39
C PRO A 258 0.70 12.20 -21.16
N ALA A 259 -0.62 12.01 -21.19
CA ALA A 259 -1.51 12.37 -20.09
C ALA A 259 -1.11 11.66 -18.79
N ASN A 260 -1.07 12.39 -17.67
CA ASN A 260 -0.52 11.85 -16.42
C ASN A 260 -1.16 12.41 -15.13
N VAL A 261 -1.02 11.65 -14.04
CA VAL A 261 -1.61 11.91 -12.73
C VAL A 261 -0.52 12.09 -11.69
N ALA A 262 -0.66 13.06 -10.79
CA ALA A 262 0.37 13.41 -9.81
C ALA A 262 0.28 12.56 -8.52
N PHE A 263 1.38 11.97 -8.08
CA PHE A 263 1.51 11.16 -6.85
C PHE A 263 2.65 11.63 -5.96
N HIS A 264 2.59 11.40 -4.66
CA HIS A 264 3.73 11.73 -3.80
C HIS A 264 4.91 10.78 -4.02
N PRO A 265 6.16 11.27 -4.15
CA PRO A 265 7.33 10.41 -4.16
C PRO A 265 7.52 9.81 -2.76
N ARG A 266 7.50 8.48 -2.65
CA ARG A 266 7.80 7.74 -1.41
C ARG A 266 8.61 6.50 -1.71
N ILE A 267 9.69 6.28 -0.96
CA ILE A 267 10.45 5.03 -0.93
C ILE A 267 10.05 4.29 0.35
N HIS A 268 9.79 2.99 0.23
CA HIS A 268 9.58 2.12 1.40
C HIS A 268 10.94 1.92 2.08
N ALA A 269 11.05 2.32 3.35
CA ALA A 269 12.20 2.00 4.19
C ALA A 269 12.00 0.63 4.85
#